data_AF-A0A1Y4UD54-F1
#
_entry.id   AF-A0A1Y4UD54-F1
#
_cell.length_a   1.000
_cell.length_b   1.000
_cell.length_c   1.000
_cell.angle_alpha   90.00
_cell.angle_beta   90.00
_cell.angle_gamma   90.00
#
_symmetry.space_group_name_H-M   'P 1'
#
loop_
_entity.id
_entity.type
_entity.pdbx_description
1 polymer ?
#
loop_
_entity_poly.entity_id
_entity_poly.type
_entity_poly.pdbx_seq_one_letter_code
_entity_poly.pdbx_strand_id
1 'polypeptide(L)'
;MRVFDSNWDYAVWIQPESNRIKVSRGSSMYPLTTVSDDLMKEIKKDDTWIENAKKVILDNLDENQEIKSIDFKDQDNQSVSTVDIAAEMEDGRTYTLSYYSDGLLKDAVWYEK
;
A
#
# COMPACT_ATOMS: atom_id res chain seq x y z
N MET A 1 -28.78 3.09 -17.39
CA MET A 1 -28.42 2.45 -16.11
C MET A 1 -26.98 1.99 -16.22
N ARG A 2 -26.02 2.71 -15.62
CA ARG A 2 -24.61 2.26 -15.58
C ARG A 2 -24.50 1.31 -14.39
N VAL A 3 -24.45 0.01 -14.68
CA VAL A 3 -24.11 -0.99 -13.69
C VAL A 3 -22.59 -0.95 -13.59
N PHE A 4 -22.06 -0.40 -12.50
CA PHE A 4 -20.64 -0.52 -12.19
C PHE A 4 -20.43 -1.95 -11.70
N ASP A 5 -19.93 -2.81 -12.57
CA ASP A 5 -19.53 -4.17 -12.22
C ASP A 5 -18.16 -4.10 -11.53
N SER A 6 -18.14 -3.60 -10.29
CA SER A 6 -16.94 -3.52 -9.47
C SER A 6 -16.76 -4.84 -8.72
N ASN A 7 -16.37 -5.89 -9.43
CA ASN A 7 -16.01 -7.20 -8.87
C ASN A 7 -14.65 -7.10 -8.13
N TRP A 8 -14.63 -6.32 -7.05
CA TRP A 8 -13.53 -6.30 -6.09
C TRP A 8 -13.82 -7.30 -4.99
N ASP A 9 -12.93 -8.25 -4.83
CA ASP A 9 -12.89 -9.15 -3.69
C ASP A 9 -12.05 -8.50 -2.59
N TYR A 10 -12.53 -8.57 -1.34
CA TYR A 10 -11.85 -8.01 -0.18
C TYR A 10 -11.53 -9.10 0.82
N ALA A 11 -10.36 -9.00 1.44
CA ALA A 11 -9.94 -9.90 2.51
C ALA A 11 -9.32 -9.11 3.66
N VAL A 12 -9.64 -9.52 4.89
CA VAL A 12 -9.11 -8.93 6.11
C VAL A 12 -8.51 -10.03 6.97
N TRP A 13 -7.27 -9.82 7.42
CA TRP A 13 -6.61 -10.68 8.40
C TRP A 13 -6.33 -9.86 9.65
N ILE A 14 -6.77 -10.37 10.79
CA ILE A 14 -6.48 -9.83 12.12
C ILE A 14 -5.61 -10.85 12.83
N GLN A 15 -4.40 -10.46 13.20
CA GLN A 15 -3.41 -11.30 13.89
C GLN A 15 -3.11 -10.69 15.26
N PRO A 16 -3.87 -11.08 16.31
CA PRO A 16 -3.77 -10.48 17.64
C PRO A 16 -2.37 -10.64 18.27
N GLU A 17 -1.75 -11.81 18.09
CA GLU A 17 -0.43 -12.13 18.64
C GLU A 17 0.69 -11.21 18.16
N SER A 18 0.51 -10.59 16.99
CA SER A 18 1.49 -9.68 16.39
C SER A 18 0.94 -8.26 16.21
N ASN A 19 -0.17 -7.92 16.87
CA ASN A 19 -0.90 -6.65 16.72
C ASN A 19 -1.03 -6.17 15.27
N ARG A 20 -1.23 -7.11 14.33
CA ARG A 20 -1.17 -6.84 12.90
C ARG A 20 -2.53 -6.99 12.27
N ILE A 21 -2.90 -6.02 11.45
CA ILE A 21 -4.08 -6.13 10.59
C ILE A 21 -3.65 -5.88 9.15
N LYS A 22 -4.18 -6.70 8.25
CA LYS A 22 -4.02 -6.56 6.80
C LYS A 22 -5.39 -6.48 6.16
N VAL A 23 -5.59 -5.46 5.34
CA VAL A 23 -6.70 -5.35 4.40
C VAL A 23 -6.13 -5.48 2.99
N SER A 24 -6.77 -6.29 2.16
CA SER A 24 -6.39 -6.51 0.77
C SER A 24 -7.61 -6.45 -0.11
N ARG A 25 -7.45 -5.93 -1.32
CA ARG A 25 -8.42 -6.09 -2.39
C ARG A 25 -7.79 -6.69 -3.63
N GLY A 26 -8.61 -7.41 -4.40
CA GLY A 26 -8.22 -7.99 -5.67
C GLY A 26 -9.37 -7.98 -6.66
N SER A 27 -9.06 -8.05 -7.94
CA SER A 27 -10.06 -8.20 -9.00
C SER A 27 -9.44 -8.92 -10.19
N SER A 28 -10.23 -9.70 -10.92
CA SER A 28 -9.80 -10.31 -12.18
C SER A 28 -9.43 -9.27 -13.24
N MET A 29 -9.92 -8.03 -13.13
CA MET A 29 -9.54 -6.91 -14.02
C MET A 29 -8.17 -6.32 -13.68
N TYR A 30 -7.64 -6.58 -12.49
CA TYR A 30 -6.37 -6.05 -12.00
C TYR A 30 -5.44 -7.21 -11.59
N PRO A 31 -5.01 -8.04 -12.57
CA PRO A 31 -4.11 -9.15 -12.31
C PRO A 31 -2.74 -8.63 -11.86
N LEU A 32 -2.06 -9.42 -11.03
CA LEU A 32 -0.68 -9.14 -10.65
C LEU A 32 0.25 -9.40 -11.84
N THR A 33 0.84 -8.34 -12.37
CA THR A 33 1.79 -8.39 -13.49
C THR A 33 3.17 -7.96 -13.01
N THR A 34 4.22 -8.60 -13.53
CA THR A 34 5.61 -8.19 -13.23
C THR A 34 5.84 -6.75 -13.66
N VAL A 35 6.33 -5.93 -12.74
CA VAL A 35 6.80 -4.56 -13.03
C VAL A 35 8.26 -4.63 -13.46
N SER A 36 8.62 -3.98 -14.56
CA SER A 36 10.02 -3.92 -15.00
C SER A 36 10.87 -3.05 -14.08
N ASP A 37 12.16 -3.34 -13.99
CA ASP A 37 13.11 -2.55 -13.19
C ASP A 37 13.14 -1.07 -13.61
N ASP A 38 13.00 -0.77 -14.90
CA ASP A 38 13.01 0.60 -15.39
C ASP A 38 11.73 1.36 -15.03
N LEU A 39 10.56 0.71 -15.12
CA LEU A 39 9.30 1.29 -14.63
C LEU A 39 9.36 1.53 -13.12
N MET A 40 9.94 0.60 -12.36
CA MET A 40 10.11 0.77 -10.91
C MET A 40 11.04 1.94 -10.57
N LYS A 41 12.10 2.17 -11.36
CA LYS A 41 12.97 3.35 -11.20
C LYS A 41 12.24 4.66 -11.51
N GLU A 42 11.34 4.67 -12.49
CA GLU A 42 10.51 5.84 -12.80
C GLU A 42 9.54 6.14 -11.66
N ILE A 43 8.84 5.11 -11.16
CA ILE A 43 7.94 5.21 -10.01
C ILE A 43 8.66 5.75 -8.77
N LYS A 44 9.84 5.21 -8.45
CA LYS A 44 10.63 5.66 -7.28
C LYS A 44 11.13 7.11 -7.39
N LYS A 45 11.10 7.73 -8.58
CA LYS A 45 11.43 9.16 -8.79
C LYS A 45 10.21 10.07 -8.78
N ASP A 46 9.01 9.48 -8.76
CA ASP A 46 7.76 10.21 -8.75
C ASP A 46 7.26 10.37 -7.31
N ASP A 47 7.46 11.57 -6.77
CA ASP A 47 7.08 11.92 -5.40
C ASP A 47 5.57 11.80 -5.15
N THR A 48 4.74 11.79 -6.19
CA THR A 48 3.28 11.72 -6.04
C THR A 48 2.82 10.42 -5.36
N TRP A 49 3.60 9.34 -5.48
CA TRP A 49 3.32 8.07 -4.80
C TRP A 49 3.42 8.21 -3.28
N ILE A 50 4.48 8.88 -2.80
CA ILE A 50 4.67 9.16 -1.38
C ILE A 50 3.61 10.14 -0.89
N GLU A 51 3.28 11.18 -1.66
CA GLU A 51 2.20 12.12 -1.31
C GLU A 51 0.84 11.42 -1.19
N ASN A 52 0.52 10.52 -2.12
CA ASN A 52 -0.71 9.75 -2.07
C ASN A 52 -0.74 8.78 -0.88
N ALA A 53 0.38 8.14 -0.56
CA ALA A 53 0.51 7.30 0.62
C ALA A 53 0.31 8.09 1.92
N LYS A 54 0.89 9.29 2.03
CA LYS A 54 0.64 10.20 3.16
C LYS A 54 -0.85 10.53 3.32
N LYS A 55 -1.53 10.90 2.23
CA LYS A 55 -2.98 11.18 2.25
C LYS A 55 -3.79 9.97 2.68
N VAL A 56 -3.49 8.77 2.17
CA VAL A 56 -4.20 7.55 2.58
C VAL A 56 -4.06 7.32 4.10
N ILE A 57 -2.85 7.48 4.64
CA ILE A 57 -2.62 7.28 6.08
C ILE A 57 -3.36 8.34 6.89
N LEU A 58 -3.10 9.62 6.62
CA LEU A 58 -3.64 10.71 7.42
C LEU A 58 -5.16 10.85 7.27
N ASP A 59 -5.70 10.70 6.07
CA ASP A 59 -7.14 10.96 5.85
C ASP A 59 -8.03 9.74 6.17
N ASN A 60 -7.48 8.53 6.28
CA ASN A 60 -8.30 7.31 6.39
C ASN A 60 -7.89 6.34 7.51
N LEU A 61 -6.61 6.33 7.91
CA LEU A 61 -6.09 5.35 8.86
C LEU A 61 -5.74 6.00 10.21
N ASP A 62 -5.32 7.27 10.21
CA ASP A 62 -4.76 7.91 11.41
C ASP A 62 -4.78 9.45 11.35
N GLU A 63 -5.96 10.07 11.46
CA GLU A 63 -6.18 11.52 11.31
C GLU A 63 -5.47 12.41 12.35
N ASN A 64 -4.97 11.85 13.45
CA ASN A 64 -4.45 12.62 14.60
C ASN A 64 -2.95 12.46 14.84
N GLN A 65 -2.19 11.89 13.91
CA GLN A 65 -0.79 11.56 14.12
C GLN A 65 0.14 12.14 13.06
N GLU A 66 1.39 12.38 13.45
CA GLU A 66 2.46 12.78 12.54
C GLU A 66 3.23 11.56 12.03
N ILE A 67 3.54 11.58 10.73
CA ILE A 67 4.38 10.58 10.08
C ILE A 67 5.84 10.94 10.34
N LYS A 68 6.56 10.08 11.05
CA LYS A 68 7.98 10.22 11.35
C LYS A 68 8.86 9.97 10.12
N SER A 69 8.55 8.91 9.37
CA SER A 69 9.22 8.61 8.10
C SER A 69 8.27 7.89 7.14
N ILE A 70 8.49 8.07 5.84
CA ILE A 70 7.75 7.36 4.80
C ILE A 70 8.60 7.23 3.55
N ASP A 71 8.80 5.99 3.11
CA ASP A 71 9.71 5.67 2.02
C ASP A 71 9.23 4.46 1.23
N PHE A 72 9.72 4.35 -0.01
CA PHE A 72 9.58 3.13 -0.78
C PHE A 72 10.30 1.99 -0.05
N LYS A 73 9.62 0.86 0.09
CA LYS A 73 10.24 -0.33 0.68
C LYS A 73 11.14 -0.98 -0.36
N ASP A 74 12.42 -1.14 -0.04
CA ASP A 74 13.29 -1.96 -0.88
C ASP A 74 12.82 -3.41 -0.83
N GLN A 75 12.64 -3.97 -2.03
CA GLN A 75 12.22 -5.34 -2.22
C GLN A 75 13.38 -6.10 -2.85
N ASP A 76 13.86 -7.12 -2.14
CA ASP A 76 15.03 -7.94 -2.53
C ASP A 76 14.78 -8.84 -3.77
N ASN A 77 13.73 -8.62 -4.58
CA ASN A 77 13.39 -9.55 -5.66
C ASN A 77 12.72 -8.88 -6.88
N GLN A 78 13.20 -9.20 -8.09
CA GLN A 78 12.80 -8.62 -9.38
C GLN A 78 11.44 -9.12 -9.93
N SER A 79 10.52 -9.56 -9.07
CA SER A 79 9.24 -10.16 -9.51
C SER A 79 8.05 -9.63 -8.73
N VAL A 80 8.11 -8.37 -8.34
CA VAL A 80 7.04 -7.76 -7.55
C VAL A 80 6.12 -6.99 -8.48
N SER A 81 4.84 -7.28 -8.32
CA SER A 81 3.74 -6.71 -9.09
C SER A 81 3.17 -5.45 -8.43
N THR A 82 3.76 -5.05 -7.31
CA THR A 82 3.28 -3.95 -6.47
C THR A 82 4.39 -2.99 -6.12
N VAL A 83 3.98 -1.74 -5.90
CA VAL A 83 4.80 -0.68 -5.33
C VAL A 83 4.49 -0.63 -3.85
N ASP A 84 5.47 -0.94 -3.00
CA ASP A 84 5.29 -0.93 -1.56
C ASP A 84 5.90 0.33 -0.94
N ILE A 85 5.12 1.02 -0.13
CA ILE A 85 5.52 2.20 0.64
C ILE A 85 5.30 1.89 2.12
N ALA A 86 6.33 2.10 2.93
CA ALA A 86 6.27 1.91 4.37
C ALA A 86 6.32 3.27 5.07
N ALA A 87 5.50 3.44 6.10
CA ALA A 87 5.50 4.63 6.94
C ALA A 87 5.63 4.25 8.42
N GLU A 88 6.47 4.97 9.16
CA GLU A 88 6.58 4.88 10.62
C GLU A 88 5.94 6.14 11.21
N MET A 89 5.05 5.94 12.18
CA MET A 89 4.43 7.03 12.95
C MET A 89 5.30 7.38 14.16
N GLU A 90 5.11 8.59 14.72
CA GLU A 90 5.82 9.03 15.93
C GLU A 90 5.57 8.12 17.15
N ASP A 91 4.41 7.47 17.25
CA ASP A 91 4.09 6.54 18.34
C ASP A 91 4.64 5.11 18.13
N GLY A 92 5.35 4.86 17.03
CA GLY A 92 5.96 3.57 16.71
C GLY A 92 5.08 2.62 15.90
N ARG A 93 3.82 2.99 15.61
CA ARG A 93 2.99 2.24 14.65
C ARG A 93 3.62 2.30 13.26
N THR A 94 3.52 1.20 12.53
CA THR A 94 4.04 1.09 11.17
C THR A 94 2.91 0.73 10.21
N TYR A 95 2.83 1.45 9.10
CA TYR A 95 1.97 1.16 7.97
C TYR A 95 2.79 0.66 6.78
N THR A 96 2.25 -0.29 6.02
CA THR A 96 2.75 -0.65 4.69
C THR A 96 1.58 -0.63 3.72
N LEU A 97 1.66 0.26 2.73
CA LEU A 97 0.70 0.38 1.64
C LEU A 97 1.33 -0.26 0.40
N SER A 98 0.63 -1.22 -0.20
CA SER A 98 1.00 -1.82 -1.47
C SER A 98 0.04 -1.35 -2.54
N TYR A 99 0.57 -0.91 -3.67
CA TYR A 99 -0.20 -0.41 -4.80
C TYR A 99 0.03 -1.27 -6.03
N TYR A 100 -0.96 -1.36 -6.91
CA TYR A 100 -0.75 -1.77 -8.29
C TYR A 100 0.14 -0.75 -9.02
N SER A 101 0.79 -1.15 -10.11
CA SER A 101 1.70 -0.28 -10.87
C SER A 101 1.02 0.94 -11.50
N ASP A 102 -0.31 0.96 -11.57
CA ASP A 102 -1.12 2.09 -12.05
C ASP A 102 -1.51 3.09 -10.95
N GLY A 103 -1.06 2.88 -9.71
CA GLY A 103 -1.31 3.76 -8.57
C GLY A 103 -2.54 3.40 -7.74
N LEU A 104 -3.29 2.35 -8.09
CA LEU A 104 -4.40 1.91 -7.27
C LEU A 104 -3.92 1.17 -6.02
N LEU A 105 -4.39 1.59 -4.85
CA LEU A 105 -4.08 0.91 -3.59
C LEU A 105 -4.58 -0.54 -3.63
N LYS A 106 -3.75 -1.50 -3.28
CA LYS A 106 -4.09 -2.93 -3.28
C LYS A 106 -4.22 -3.47 -1.86
N ASP A 107 -3.17 -3.29 -1.07
CA ASP A 107 -3.11 -3.76 0.31
C ASP A 107 -2.76 -2.59 1.25
N ALA A 108 -3.34 -2.62 2.44
CA ALA A 108 -2.90 -1.82 3.58
C ALA A 108 -2.65 -2.76 4.75
N VAL A 109 -1.44 -2.68 5.31
CA VAL A 109 -1.04 -3.44 6.49
C VAL A 109 -0.66 -2.44 7.56
N TRP A 110 -1.10 -2.65 8.79
CA TRP A 110 -0.56 -1.93 9.93
C TRP A 110 -0.24 -2.89 11.07
N TYR A 111 0.73 -2.48 11.87
CA TYR A 111 1.08 -3.17 13.11
C TYR A 111 1.74 -2.19 14.08
N GLU A 112 1.61 -2.52 15.36
CA GLU A 112 2.27 -1.83 16.46
C GLU A 112 3.48 -2.67 16.90
N LYS A 113 4.64 -2.03 17.09
CA LYS A 113 5.87 -2.71 17.55
C LYS A 113 5.86 -2.93 19.06
#